data_AF-A0A7S4UPY2-F1
#
_entry.id   AF-A0A7S4UPY2-F1
#
_cell.length_a   1.000
_cell.length_b   1.000
_cell.length_c   1.000
_cell.angle_alpha   90.00
_cell.angle_beta   90.00
_cell.angle_gamma   90.00
#
_symmetry.space_group_name_H-M   'P 1'
#
loop_
_entity.id
_entity.type
_entity.pdbx_description
1 polymer ?
#
loop_
_entity_poly.entity_id
_entity_poly.type
_entity_poly.pdbx_seq_one_letter_code
_entity_poly.pdbx_strand_id
1 'polypeptide(L)'
;MFAVMTALTGGPVHRLSCLFAALPPETKALFSRLKNYSANNFARYRQELSDIVISQESGRNLLMYTACTLRDLTYIEELKDYKDEEKNFINWKKMEMLFEIFRAHSIVRESKFGSLRDSPAVTHYIVERPHPTENELYALSKEIQPAGVKPSKRDIKKLTPKERMQIYKKKIETSYREVSLKEQERKRENESEEMAKLRQKNAELEEKITVMQKTIHSQQTAIVRLQPKQASSSSPPPSFSFST
;
A
#
# COMPACT_ATOMS: atom_id res chain seq x y z
N MET A 1 2.76 16.90 10.66
CA MET A 1 3.99 17.07 11.46
C MET A 1 4.87 15.82 11.45
N PHE A 2 4.45 14.72 12.08
CA PHE A 2 5.28 13.52 12.20
C PHE A 2 5.67 12.88 10.86
N ALA A 3 4.80 12.89 9.85
CA ALA A 3 5.16 12.42 8.50
C ALA A 3 6.38 13.15 7.90
N VAL A 4 6.44 14.48 8.07
CA VAL A 4 7.59 15.29 7.62
C VAL A 4 8.84 14.94 8.42
N MET A 5 8.70 14.80 9.74
CA MET A 5 9.81 14.41 10.61
C MET A 5 10.37 13.04 10.22
N THR A 6 9.52 12.02 10.05
CA THR A 6 9.90 10.67 9.62
C THR A 6 10.61 10.71 8.27
N ALA A 7 10.11 11.49 7.30
CA ALA A 7 10.75 11.64 6.00
C ALA A 7 12.16 12.27 6.11
N LEU A 8 12.33 13.28 6.95
CA LEU A 8 13.61 13.97 7.15
C LEU A 8 14.63 13.14 7.95
N THR A 9 14.16 12.28 8.84
CA THR A 9 15.02 11.36 9.61
C THR A 9 15.24 10.02 8.91
N GLY A 10 14.50 9.73 7.83
CA GLY A 10 14.67 8.51 7.05
C GLY A 10 16.04 8.43 6.40
N GLY A 11 16.57 7.21 6.25
CA GLY A 11 17.92 6.94 5.74
C GLY A 11 18.28 7.69 4.44
N PRO A 12 17.41 7.72 3.42
CA PRO A 12 17.68 8.43 2.17
C PRO A 12 17.92 9.94 2.34
N VAL A 13 17.17 10.61 3.20
CA VAL A 13 17.27 12.06 3.38
C VAL A 13 18.33 12.40 4.42
N HIS A 14 18.33 11.69 5.54
CA HIS A 14 19.20 11.96 6.69
C HIS A 14 20.69 12.02 6.33
N ARG A 15 21.13 11.18 5.38
CA ARG A 15 22.52 11.14 4.91
C ARG A 15 22.97 12.36 4.09
N LEU A 16 22.05 13.19 3.62
CA LEU A 16 22.34 14.37 2.80
C LEU A 16 22.90 15.53 3.65
N SER A 17 24.06 15.31 4.28
CA SER A 17 24.67 16.25 5.23
C SER A 17 24.96 17.63 4.63
N CYS A 18 25.27 17.70 3.33
CA CYS A 18 25.49 18.97 2.64
C CYS A 18 24.19 19.78 2.52
N LEU A 19 23.06 19.09 2.27
CA LEU A 19 21.73 19.71 2.22
C LEU A 19 21.37 20.31 3.58
N PHE A 20 21.51 19.52 4.65
CA PHE A 20 21.22 19.99 6.02
C PHE A 20 22.15 21.12 6.46
N ALA A 21 23.43 21.09 6.06
CA ALA A 21 24.37 22.17 6.36
C ALA A 21 23.95 23.50 5.71
N ALA A 22 23.40 23.45 4.49
CA ALA A 22 22.96 24.61 3.73
C ALA A 22 21.58 25.17 4.14
N LEU A 23 20.84 24.49 5.04
CA LEU A 23 19.54 24.99 5.50
C LEU A 23 19.70 26.31 6.29
N PRO A 24 18.74 27.25 6.13
CA PRO A 24 18.68 28.46 6.96
C PRO A 24 18.61 28.13 8.46
N PRO A 25 19.16 28.97 9.35
CA PRO A 25 19.09 28.80 10.80
C PRO A 25 17.65 28.62 11.31
N GLU A 26 16.69 29.34 10.74
CA GLU A 26 15.27 29.28 11.12
C GLU A 26 14.68 27.90 10.80
N THR A 27 15.00 27.35 9.63
CA THR A 27 14.55 26.00 9.24
C THR A 27 15.19 24.93 10.12
N LYS A 28 16.47 25.09 10.48
CA LYS A 28 17.15 24.18 11.43
C LYS A 28 16.49 24.25 12.81
N ALA A 29 16.17 25.44 13.30
CA ALA A 29 15.48 25.62 14.57
C ALA A 29 14.09 24.97 14.57
N LEU A 30 13.33 25.13 13.48
CA LEU A 30 12.04 24.45 13.30
C LEU A 30 12.19 22.92 13.33
N PHE A 31 13.18 22.37 12.62
CA PHE A 31 13.44 20.93 12.64
C PHE A 31 13.80 20.42 14.05
N SER A 32 14.65 21.13 14.78
CA SER A 32 14.97 20.82 16.18
C SER A 32 13.73 20.85 17.08
N ARG A 33 12.83 21.83 16.89
CA ARG A 33 11.54 21.87 17.61
C ARG A 33 10.69 20.64 17.30
N LEU A 34 10.59 20.24 16.04
CA LEU A 34 9.85 19.04 15.62
C LEU A 34 10.41 17.77 16.27
N LYS A 35 11.73 17.63 16.34
CA LYS A 35 12.39 16.48 16.98
C LYS A 35 12.05 16.36 18.47
N ASN A 36 11.84 17.48 19.15
CA ASN A 36 11.44 17.49 20.56
C ASN A 36 10.04 16.90 20.78
N TYR A 37 9.15 16.91 19.78
CA TYR A 37 7.83 16.27 19.88
C TYR A 37 7.89 14.75 19.90
N SER A 38 8.94 14.14 19.34
CA SER A 38 9.15 12.69 19.38
C SER A 38 10.04 12.21 20.53
N ALA A 39 10.70 13.13 21.24
CA ALA A 39 11.57 12.80 22.36
C ALA A 39 10.77 12.25 23.56
N ASN A 40 11.44 11.49 24.43
CA ASN A 40 10.90 10.98 25.69
C ASN A 40 9.51 10.33 25.54
N ASN A 41 9.38 9.35 24.64
CA ASN A 41 8.11 8.68 24.31
C ASN A 41 6.97 9.67 23.99
N PHE A 42 7.27 10.69 23.19
CA PHE A 42 6.32 11.72 22.78
C PHE A 42 5.76 12.56 23.93
N ALA A 43 6.49 12.71 25.06
CA ALA A 43 6.01 13.41 26.25
C ALA A 43 5.42 14.79 25.96
N ARG A 44 6.12 15.62 25.17
CA ARG A 44 5.64 16.96 24.80
C ARG A 44 4.38 16.91 23.94
N TYR A 45 4.33 16.02 22.96
CA TYR A 45 3.14 15.81 22.13
C TYR A 45 1.93 15.38 22.98
N ARG A 46 2.15 14.45 23.92
CA ARG A 46 1.12 13.94 24.82
C ARG A 46 0.61 15.01 25.77
N GLN A 47 1.51 15.84 26.31
CA GLN A 47 1.13 16.99 27.15
C GLN A 47 0.23 17.95 26.37
N GLU A 48 0.66 18.40 25.18
CA GLU A 48 -0.11 19.34 24.37
C GLU A 48 -1.47 18.75 23.93
N LEU A 49 -1.52 17.45 23.62
CA LEU A 49 -2.77 16.75 23.34
C LEU A 49 -3.69 16.72 24.57
N SER A 50 -3.15 16.41 25.76
CA SER A 50 -3.93 16.37 27.01
C SER A 50 -4.49 17.74 27.36
N ASP A 51 -3.69 18.80 27.21
CA ASP A 51 -4.12 20.17 27.50
C ASP A 51 -5.31 20.56 26.60
N ILE A 52 -5.29 20.14 25.32
CA ILE A 52 -6.39 20.34 24.37
C ILE A 52 -7.64 19.55 24.77
N VAL A 53 -7.46 18.28 25.15
CA VAL A 53 -8.56 17.40 25.57
C VAL A 53 -9.23 17.91 26.86
N ILE A 54 -8.43 18.38 27.83
CA ILE A 54 -8.92 18.91 29.12
C ILE A 54 -9.63 20.24 28.91
N SER A 55 -9.04 21.16 28.14
CA SER A 55 -9.62 22.48 27.90
C SER A 55 -10.89 22.44 27.06
N GLN A 56 -11.20 21.29 26.43
CA GLN A 56 -12.29 21.14 25.46
C GLN A 56 -12.30 22.28 24.45
N GLU A 57 -11.11 22.75 24.06
CA GLU A 57 -10.96 23.96 23.26
C GLU A 57 -11.51 23.69 21.85
N SER A 58 -12.80 23.98 21.70
CA SER A 58 -13.61 23.78 20.52
C SER A 58 -13.16 24.79 19.46
N GLY A 59 -12.23 24.38 18.61
CA GLY A 59 -11.68 25.22 17.55
C GLY A 59 -10.30 24.82 17.06
N ARG A 60 -9.55 24.03 17.84
CA ARG A 60 -8.28 23.47 17.34
C ARG A 60 -8.54 22.24 16.47
N ASN A 61 -8.46 22.45 15.16
CA ASN A 61 -8.43 21.38 14.18
C ASN A 61 -7.13 20.58 14.32
N LEU A 62 -7.21 19.42 14.97
CA LEU A 62 -6.07 18.58 15.29
C LEU A 62 -6.20 17.23 14.58
N LEU A 63 -5.08 16.73 14.05
CA LEU A 63 -4.98 15.35 13.60
C LEU A 63 -4.06 14.62 14.57
N MET A 64 -4.63 13.69 15.35
CA MET A 64 -3.87 12.86 16.27
C MET A 64 -2.90 11.95 15.51
N TYR A 65 -1.72 11.75 16.09
CA TYR A 65 -0.75 10.79 15.60
C TYR A 65 -1.10 9.38 16.05
N THR A 66 -1.73 8.61 15.17
CA THR A 66 -2.30 7.28 15.46
C THR A 66 -1.27 6.29 16.01
N ALA A 67 0.01 6.38 15.63
CA ALA A 67 1.03 5.46 16.12
C ALA A 67 1.26 5.54 17.64
N CYS A 68 1.06 6.73 18.26
CA CYS A 68 1.08 6.84 19.73
C CYS A 68 -0.07 6.07 20.36
N THR A 69 -1.28 6.24 19.82
CA THR A 69 -2.46 5.51 20.30
C THR A 69 -2.29 4.01 20.16
N LEU A 70 -1.83 3.52 19.00
CA LEU A 70 -1.62 2.08 18.80
C LEU A 70 -0.62 1.51 19.81
N ARG A 71 0.48 2.23 20.09
CA ARG A 71 1.44 1.83 21.12
C ARG A 71 0.80 1.77 22.51
N ASP A 72 -0.03 2.74 22.85
CA ASP A 72 -0.71 2.76 24.15
C ASP A 72 -1.70 1.60 24.28
N LEU A 73 -2.45 1.29 23.21
CA LEU A 73 -3.36 0.15 23.18
C LEU A 73 -2.61 -1.18 23.34
N THR A 74 -1.50 -1.38 22.64
CA THR A 74 -0.64 -2.56 22.81
C THR A 74 -0.13 -2.67 24.25
N TYR A 75 0.36 -1.56 24.83
CA TYR A 75 0.81 -1.55 26.21
C TYR A 75 -0.31 -1.91 27.20
N ILE A 76 -1.52 -1.39 27.00
CA ILE A 76 -2.69 -1.67 27.84
C ILE A 76 -3.09 -3.14 27.71
N GLU A 77 -3.06 -3.70 26.50
CA GLU A 77 -3.38 -5.10 26.24
C GLU A 77 -2.42 -6.04 26.99
N GLU A 78 -1.12 -5.71 26.99
CA GLU A 78 -0.06 -6.44 27.70
C GLU A 78 -0.17 -6.38 29.24
N LEU A 79 -0.98 -5.46 29.79
CA LEU A 79 -1.25 -5.44 31.23
C LEU A 79 -2.00 -6.71 31.63
N LYS A 80 -1.43 -7.43 32.60
CA LYS A 80 -2.02 -8.66 33.14
C LYS A 80 -3.42 -8.38 33.68
N ASP A 81 -4.35 -9.26 33.31
CA ASP A 81 -5.64 -9.29 33.97
C ASP A 81 -5.48 -9.81 35.40
N TYR A 82 -6.29 -9.30 36.33
CA TYR A 82 -6.36 -9.84 37.67
C TYR A 82 -7.09 -11.18 37.60
N LYS A 83 -6.32 -12.27 37.53
CA LYS A 83 -6.84 -13.62 37.68
C LYS A 83 -6.62 -14.03 39.13
N ASP A 84 -7.72 -14.15 39.87
CA ASP A 84 -7.73 -14.94 41.10
C ASP A 84 -8.26 -16.33 40.72
N GLU A 85 -7.74 -17.40 41.34
CA GLU A 85 -7.86 -18.79 40.86
C GLU A 85 -9.32 -19.29 40.73
N GLU A 86 -10.29 -18.57 41.29
CA GLU A 86 -11.71 -18.93 41.28
C GLU A 86 -12.62 -17.83 40.68
N LYS A 87 -12.10 -16.63 40.38
CA LYS A 87 -12.93 -15.50 39.91
C LYS A 87 -12.21 -14.68 38.84
N ASN A 88 -12.83 -14.63 37.66
CA ASN A 88 -12.46 -13.70 36.60
C ASN A 88 -12.95 -12.29 36.98
N PHE A 89 -12.09 -11.47 37.57
CA PHE A 89 -12.39 -10.06 37.79
C PHE A 89 -12.03 -9.24 36.55
N ILE A 90 -12.91 -8.32 36.16
CA ILE A 90 -12.61 -7.35 35.10
C ILE A 90 -11.55 -6.39 35.63
N ASN A 91 -10.45 -6.21 34.89
CA ASN A 91 -9.45 -5.19 35.21
C ASN A 91 -10.01 -3.80 34.90
N TRP A 92 -10.65 -3.17 35.89
CA TRP A 92 -11.28 -1.86 35.74
C TRP A 92 -10.30 -0.77 35.33
N LYS A 93 -9.06 -0.82 35.86
CA LYS A 93 -8.00 0.13 35.50
C LYS A 93 -7.63 0.05 34.03
N LYS A 94 -7.60 -1.16 33.46
CA LYS A 94 -7.40 -1.39 32.01
C LYS A 94 -8.52 -0.72 31.21
N MET A 95 -9.77 -0.86 31.67
CA MET A 95 -10.95 -0.24 31.02
C MET A 95 -10.92 1.30 31.12
N GLU A 96 -10.53 1.86 32.26
CA GLU A 96 -10.39 3.32 32.41
C GLU A 96 -9.34 3.89 31.44
N MET A 97 -8.19 3.21 31.29
CA MET A 97 -7.16 3.63 30.35
C MET A 97 -7.65 3.59 28.89
N LEU A 98 -8.41 2.55 28.51
CA LEU A 98 -9.03 2.48 27.18
C LEU A 98 -10.05 3.59 26.97
N PHE A 99 -10.90 3.85 27.98
CA PHE A 99 -11.91 4.90 27.91
C PHE A 99 -11.28 6.28 27.68
N GLU A 100 -10.21 6.62 28.40
CA GLU A 100 -9.52 7.90 28.22
C GLU A 100 -8.93 8.07 26.81
N ILE A 101 -8.39 6.98 26.23
CA ILE A 101 -7.93 6.99 24.83
C ILE A 101 -9.09 7.28 23.87
N PHE A 102 -10.20 6.56 23.99
CA PHE A 102 -11.35 6.76 23.11
C PHE A 102 -11.99 8.12 23.27
N ARG A 103 -12.08 8.62 24.51
CA ARG A 103 -12.57 9.97 24.82
C ARG A 103 -11.75 11.04 24.10
N ALA A 104 -10.42 10.95 24.16
CA ALA A 104 -9.54 11.88 23.45
C ALA A 104 -9.78 11.84 21.92
N HIS A 105 -9.94 10.65 21.34
CA HIS A 105 -10.26 10.48 19.92
C HIS A 105 -11.60 11.08 19.54
N SER A 106 -12.64 10.90 20.36
CA SER A 106 -13.97 11.47 20.11
C SER A 106 -13.93 13.00 20.08
N ILE A 107 -13.26 13.62 21.05
CA ILE A 107 -13.09 15.08 21.12
C ILE A 107 -12.37 15.61 19.87
N VAL A 108 -11.30 14.93 19.44
CA VAL A 108 -10.55 15.35 18.25
C VAL A 108 -11.33 15.10 16.96
N ARG A 109 -12.08 14.00 16.85
CA ARG A 109 -12.88 13.68 15.65
C ARG A 109 -13.97 14.70 15.38
N GLU A 110 -14.53 15.30 16.43
CA GLU A 110 -15.55 16.34 16.32
C GLU A 110 -14.98 17.68 15.83
N SER A 111 -13.65 17.84 15.81
CA SER A 111 -13.00 19.01 15.23
C SER A 111 -13.16 19.03 13.71
N LYS A 112 -13.84 20.07 13.19
CA LYS A 112 -14.10 20.24 11.76
C LYS A 112 -12.96 21.00 11.10
N PHE A 113 -12.10 20.28 10.39
CA PHE A 113 -11.18 20.92 9.45
C PHE A 113 -11.97 21.74 8.42
N GLY A 114 -11.60 23.02 8.26
CA GLY A 114 -12.05 23.80 7.12
C GLY A 114 -11.76 23.03 5.83
N SER A 115 -12.72 23.05 4.90
CA SER A 115 -12.69 22.24 3.68
C SER A 115 -11.36 22.33 2.94
N LEU A 116 -10.52 21.29 3.07
CA LEU A 116 -9.49 20.96 2.07
C LEU A 116 -10.12 20.32 0.82
N ARG A 117 -11.44 20.10 0.82
CA ARG A 117 -12.19 19.42 -0.25
C ARG A 117 -12.38 20.27 -1.51
N ASP A 118 -11.94 21.53 -1.49
CA ASP A 118 -12.21 22.46 -2.59
C ASP A 118 -11.32 22.24 -3.82
N SER A 119 -10.39 21.27 -3.79
CA SER A 119 -9.63 20.87 -4.97
C SER A 119 -9.53 19.35 -5.13
N PRO A 120 -10.52 18.72 -5.81
CA PRO A 120 -10.51 17.30 -6.14
C PRO A 120 -9.21 16.87 -6.83
N ALA A 121 -8.63 17.74 -7.67
CA ALA A 121 -7.37 17.49 -8.35
C ALA A 121 -6.18 17.34 -7.38
N VAL A 122 -6.10 18.17 -6.34
CA VAL A 122 -5.03 18.06 -5.32
C VAL A 122 -5.23 16.81 -4.47
N THR A 123 -6.47 16.49 -4.09
CA THR A 123 -6.77 15.25 -3.36
C THR A 123 -6.38 14.01 -4.18
N HIS A 124 -6.82 13.94 -5.44
CA HIS A 124 -6.48 12.87 -6.36
C HIS A 124 -4.96 12.75 -6.55
N TYR A 125 -4.26 13.88 -6.69
CA TYR A 125 -2.79 13.88 -6.78
C TYR A 125 -2.11 13.36 -5.51
N ILE A 126 -2.60 13.69 -4.32
CA ILE A 126 -2.00 13.20 -3.07
C ILE A 126 -2.25 11.71 -2.88
N VAL A 127 -3.45 11.22 -3.23
CA VAL A 127 -3.87 9.84 -2.99
C VAL A 127 -3.31 8.87 -4.03
N GLU A 128 -3.30 9.24 -5.30
CA GLU A 128 -2.98 8.31 -6.39
C GLU A 128 -1.52 8.38 -6.88
N ARG A 129 -0.72 9.30 -6.33
CA ARG A 129 0.66 9.45 -6.79
C ARG A 129 1.49 8.22 -6.42
N PRO A 130 2.17 7.58 -7.38
CA PRO A 130 3.10 6.49 -7.07
C PRO A 130 4.21 7.01 -6.16
N HIS A 131 4.49 6.24 -5.11
CA HIS A 131 5.54 6.55 -4.16
C HIS A 131 6.75 5.66 -4.43
N PRO A 132 7.94 6.24 -4.67
CA PRO A 132 9.15 5.44 -4.85
C PRO A 132 9.42 4.65 -3.56
N THR A 133 9.93 3.44 -3.74
CA THR A 133 10.34 2.56 -2.64
C THR A 133 11.52 3.18 -1.88
N GLU A 134 11.72 2.76 -0.62
CA GLU A 134 12.85 3.22 0.17
C GLU A 134 14.20 2.95 -0.51
N ASN A 135 14.33 1.81 -1.20
CA ASN A 135 15.53 1.44 -1.95
C ASN A 135 15.81 2.39 -3.11
N GLU A 136 14.79 2.77 -3.87
CA GLU A 136 14.91 3.74 -4.97
C GLU A 136 15.30 5.13 -4.45
N LEU A 137 14.66 5.57 -3.36
CA LEU A 137 15.01 6.82 -2.70
C LEU A 137 16.45 6.81 -2.17
N TYR A 138 16.89 5.69 -1.61
CA TYR A 138 18.25 5.54 -1.09
C TYR A 138 19.30 5.54 -2.21
N ALA A 139 19.01 4.89 -3.35
CA ALA A 139 19.85 4.94 -4.54
C ALA A 139 20.00 6.37 -5.05
N LEU A 140 18.89 7.09 -5.24
CA LEU A 140 18.89 8.49 -5.67
C LEU A 140 19.67 9.39 -4.70
N SER A 141 19.55 9.14 -3.39
CA SER A 141 20.33 9.86 -2.39
C SER A 141 21.84 9.70 -2.59
N LYS A 142 22.32 8.49 -2.88
CA LYS A 142 23.74 8.22 -3.15
C LYS A 142 24.23 8.93 -4.41
N GLU A 143 23.39 9.01 -5.44
CA GLU A 143 23.70 9.76 -6.66
C GLU A 143 23.80 11.26 -6.40
N ILE A 144 22.88 11.81 -5.58
CA ILE A 144 22.88 13.24 -5.24
C ILE A 144 24.09 13.61 -4.36
N GLN A 145 24.39 12.80 -3.35
CA GLN A 145 25.54 13.01 -2.47
C GLN A 145 26.27 11.69 -2.24
N PRO A 146 27.37 11.41 -2.96
CA PRO A 146 28.19 10.22 -2.75
C PRO A 146 28.78 10.13 -1.34
N ALA A 147 29.27 8.94 -0.97
CA ALA A 147 29.93 8.73 0.32
C ALA A 147 31.19 9.61 0.45
N GLY A 148 31.47 10.09 1.66
CA GLY A 148 32.67 10.90 1.94
C GLY A 148 32.61 12.37 1.54
N VAL A 149 31.54 12.82 0.87
CA VAL A 149 31.34 14.24 0.53
C VAL A 149 31.02 15.03 1.81
N LYS A 150 31.94 15.91 2.21
CA LYS A 150 31.78 16.82 3.35
C LYS A 150 31.21 18.16 2.88
N PRO A 151 30.39 18.85 3.70
CA PRO A 151 29.89 20.18 3.36
C PRO A 151 31.05 21.16 3.18
N SER A 152 31.23 21.73 1.99
CA SER A 152 32.22 22.80 1.80
C SER A 152 31.61 24.16 2.17
N LYS A 153 32.43 25.07 2.73
CA LYS A 153 31.99 26.45 3.05
C LYS A 153 31.56 27.24 1.80
N ARG A 154 31.96 26.82 0.59
CA ARG A 154 31.63 27.49 -0.69
C ARG A 154 30.26 27.09 -1.24
N ASP A 155 29.78 25.88 -0.92
CA ASP A 155 28.49 25.36 -1.43
C ASP A 155 27.28 26.02 -0.75
N ILE A 156 27.50 26.67 0.39
CA ILE A 156 26.46 27.37 1.17
C ILE A 156 25.96 28.64 0.43
N LYS A 157 26.70 29.16 -0.57
CA LYS A 157 26.51 30.53 -1.08
C LYS A 157 26.10 30.72 -2.55
N LYS A 158 25.76 29.71 -3.34
CA LYS A 158 25.67 29.93 -4.81
C LYS A 158 24.36 29.66 -5.54
N LEU A 159 23.28 29.26 -4.88
CA LEU A 159 22.00 29.12 -5.57
C LEU A 159 20.87 29.73 -4.74
N THR A 160 20.12 30.64 -5.35
CA THR A 160 18.88 31.14 -4.79
C THR A 160 17.89 29.99 -4.61
N PRO A 161 16.94 30.07 -3.66
CA PRO A 161 15.89 29.06 -3.50
C PRO A 161 15.17 28.70 -4.81
N LYS A 162 14.95 29.68 -5.71
CA LYS A 162 14.34 29.47 -7.03
C LYS A 162 15.18 28.58 -7.94
N GLU A 163 16.48 28.84 -8.05
CA GLU A 163 17.38 28.06 -8.90
C GLU A 163 17.55 26.63 -8.39
N ARG A 164 17.64 26.44 -7.06
CA ARG A 164 17.64 25.11 -6.43
C ARG A 164 16.37 24.34 -6.79
N MET A 165 15.21 24.98 -6.67
CA MET A 165 13.92 24.35 -6.92
C MET A 165 13.73 23.98 -8.39
N GLN A 166 14.26 24.75 -9.34
CA GLN A 166 14.24 24.40 -10.78
C GLN A 166 15.11 23.18 -11.10
N ILE A 167 16.31 23.11 -10.52
CA ILE A 167 17.22 21.96 -10.72
C ILE A 167 16.60 20.70 -10.10
N TYR A 168 16.08 20.80 -8.86
CA TYR A 168 15.42 19.67 -8.22
C TYR A 168 14.16 19.26 -8.97
N LYS A 169 13.32 20.21 -9.39
CA LYS A 169 12.12 19.92 -10.17
C LYS A 169 12.45 19.14 -11.44
N LYS A 170 13.45 19.58 -12.20
CA LYS A 170 13.89 18.89 -13.42
C LYS A 170 14.38 17.47 -13.12
N LYS A 171 15.25 17.29 -12.11
CA LYS A 171 15.76 15.96 -11.72
C LYS A 171 14.66 15.02 -11.19
N ILE A 172 13.75 15.56 -10.39
CA ILE A 172 12.62 14.83 -9.82
C ILE A 172 11.66 14.41 -10.94
N GLU A 173 11.34 15.29 -11.89
CA GLU A 173 10.51 14.97 -13.06
C GLU A 173 11.14 13.90 -13.95
N THR A 174 12.46 13.96 -14.19
CA THR A 174 13.17 12.92 -14.92
C THR A 174 13.11 11.57 -14.19
N SER A 175 13.38 11.55 -12.89
CA SER A 175 13.30 10.33 -12.07
C SER A 175 11.88 9.73 -12.06
N TYR A 176 10.83 10.56 -11.95
CA TYR A 176 9.45 10.07 -12.01
C TYR A 176 9.08 9.49 -13.37
N ARG A 177 9.56 10.08 -14.47
CA ARG A 177 9.35 9.50 -15.81
C ARG A 177 10.02 8.13 -15.92
N GLU A 178 11.23 7.99 -15.41
CA GLU A 178 11.96 6.71 -15.45
C GLU A 178 11.29 5.63 -14.60
N VAL A 179 10.82 5.98 -13.39
CA VAL A 179 10.06 5.04 -12.53
C VAL A 179 8.75 4.63 -13.21
N SER A 180 8.00 5.60 -13.76
CA SER A 180 6.75 5.32 -14.47
C SER A 180 6.95 4.42 -15.69
N LEU A 181 8.06 4.60 -16.42
CA LEU A 181 8.40 3.76 -17.57
C LEU A 181 8.73 2.33 -17.14
N LYS A 182 9.55 2.17 -16.09
CA LYS A 182 9.88 0.86 -15.51
C LYS A 182 8.65 0.12 -14.99
N GLU A 183 7.68 0.84 -14.43
CA GLU A 183 6.44 0.22 -13.96
C GLU A 183 5.53 -0.22 -15.11
N GLN A 184 5.49 0.55 -16.20
CA GLN A 184 4.82 0.11 -17.43
C GLN A 184 5.51 -1.09 -18.09
N GLU A 185 6.83 -1.19 -18.01
CA GLU A 185 7.58 -2.37 -18.47
C GLU A 185 7.26 -3.59 -17.62
N ARG A 186 7.30 -3.49 -16.29
CA ARG A 186 6.92 -4.59 -15.39
C ARG A 186 5.48 -5.06 -15.60
N LYS A 187 4.54 -4.13 -15.83
CA LYS A 187 3.15 -4.51 -16.15
C LYS A 187 3.06 -5.31 -17.44
N ARG A 188 3.76 -4.88 -18.50
CA ARG A 188 3.82 -5.60 -19.78
C ARG A 188 4.48 -6.99 -19.64
N GLU A 189 5.54 -7.10 -18.83
CA GLU A 189 6.18 -8.37 -18.53
C GLU A 189 5.22 -9.32 -17.79
N ASN A 190 4.55 -8.84 -16.75
CA ASN A 190 3.56 -9.63 -16.00
C ASN A 190 2.38 -10.08 -16.88
N GLU A 191 1.83 -9.19 -17.71
CA GLU A 191 0.76 -9.51 -18.66
C GLU A 191 1.23 -10.56 -19.69
N SER A 192 2.47 -10.44 -20.16
CA SER A 192 3.08 -11.42 -21.07
C SER A 192 3.26 -12.79 -20.41
N GLU A 193 3.72 -12.84 -19.15
CA GLU A 193 3.84 -14.08 -18.39
C GLU A 193 2.48 -14.73 -18.12
N GLU A 194 1.46 -13.94 -17.79
CA GLU A 194 0.10 -14.43 -17.55
C GLU A 194 -0.51 -14.98 -18.84
N MET A 195 -0.32 -14.29 -19.97
CA MET A 195 -0.72 -14.77 -21.29
C MET A 195 0.02 -16.05 -21.70
N ALA A 196 1.30 -16.19 -21.37
CA ALA A 196 2.06 -17.41 -21.61
C ALA A 196 1.51 -18.59 -20.79
N LYS A 197 1.19 -18.38 -19.51
CA LYS A 197 0.54 -19.39 -18.65
C LYS A 197 -0.84 -19.79 -19.17
N LEU A 198 -1.64 -18.83 -19.63
CA LEU A 198 -2.95 -19.10 -20.24
C LEU A 198 -2.83 -19.93 -21.52
N ARG A 199 -1.84 -19.62 -22.38
CA ARG A 199 -1.57 -20.41 -23.60
C ARG A 199 -1.17 -21.84 -23.27
N GLN A 200 -0.30 -22.04 -22.29
CA GLN A 200 0.08 -23.38 -21.84
C GLN A 200 -1.12 -24.16 -21.29
N LYS A 201 -1.93 -23.52 -20.45
CA LYS A 201 -3.15 -24.14 -19.89
C LYS A 201 -4.18 -24.49 -20.96
N ASN A 202 -4.31 -23.67 -22.00
CA ASN A 202 -5.20 -23.97 -23.14
C ASN A 202 -4.69 -25.15 -23.96
N ALA A 203 -3.38 -25.24 -24.21
CA ALA A 203 -2.80 -26.38 -24.91
C ALA A 203 -3.03 -27.71 -24.15
N GLU A 204 -2.86 -27.70 -22.82
CA GLU A 204 -3.14 -28.86 -21.98
C GLU A 204 -4.63 -29.26 -22.00
N LEU A 205 -5.54 -28.28 -22.08
CA LEU A 205 -6.98 -28.54 -22.19
C LEU A 205 -7.35 -29.10 -23.57
N GLU A 206 -6.77 -28.58 -24.65
CA GLU A 206 -6.97 -29.09 -26.01
C GLU A 206 -6.49 -30.54 -26.15
N GLU A 207 -5.35 -30.88 -25.53
CA GLU A 207 -4.85 -32.25 -25.48
C GLU A 207 -5.81 -33.17 -24.73
N LYS A 208 -6.31 -32.75 -23.55
CA LYS A 208 -7.31 -33.51 -22.78
C LYS A 208 -8.61 -33.73 -23.57
N ILE A 209 -9.09 -32.70 -24.26
CA ILE A 209 -10.28 -32.80 -25.12
C ILE A 209 -10.04 -33.81 -26.24
N THR A 210 -8.87 -33.78 -26.87
CA THR A 210 -8.51 -34.71 -27.96
C THR A 210 -8.44 -36.15 -27.46
N VAL A 211 -7.87 -36.39 -26.27
CA VAL A 211 -7.83 -37.71 -25.64
C VAL A 211 -9.24 -38.20 -25.34
N MET A 212 -10.09 -37.37 -24.73
CA MET A 212 -11.48 -37.70 -24.45
C MET A 212 -12.27 -38.04 -25.73
N GLN A 213 -12.11 -37.26 -26.80
CA GLN A 213 -12.78 -37.52 -28.07
C GLN A 213 -12.34 -38.87 -28.68
N LYS A 214 -11.05 -39.21 -28.59
CA LYS A 214 -10.55 -40.54 -29.00
C LYS A 214 -11.15 -41.66 -28.16
N THR A 215 -11.27 -41.47 -26.84
CA THR A 215 -11.90 -42.45 -25.94
C THR A 215 -13.38 -42.63 -26.26
N ILE A 216 -14.12 -41.55 -26.46
CA ILE A 216 -15.54 -41.58 -26.85
C ILE A 216 -15.71 -42.30 -28.19
N HIS A 217 -14.89 -41.98 -29.19
CA HIS A 217 -14.95 -42.63 -30.49
C HIS A 217 -14.64 -44.13 -30.40
N SER A 218 -13.65 -44.53 -29.59
CA SER A 218 -13.34 -45.93 -29.32
C SER A 218 -14.50 -46.66 -28.64
N GLN A 219 -15.17 -46.02 -27.67
CA GLN A 219 -16.33 -46.60 -26.99
C GLN A 219 -17.53 -46.72 -27.94
N GLN A 220 -17.82 -45.70 -28.76
CA GLN A 220 -18.85 -45.75 -29.79
C GLN A 220 -18.59 -46.86 -30.81
N THR A 221 -17.35 -47.03 -31.25
CA THR A 221 -16.96 -48.12 -32.17
C THR A 221 -17.14 -49.49 -31.53
N ALA A 222 -16.84 -49.63 -30.24
CA ALA A 222 -17.09 -50.87 -29.51
C ALA A 222 -18.59 -51.17 -29.37
N ILE A 223 -19.42 -50.15 -29.10
CA ILE A 223 -20.88 -50.28 -29.01
C ILE A 223 -21.48 -50.71 -30.35
N VAL A 224 -21.04 -50.13 -31.46
CA VAL A 224 -21.51 -50.51 -32.81
C VAL A 224 -21.13 -51.96 -33.15
N ARG A 225 -19.94 -52.43 -32.72
CA ARG A 225 -19.54 -53.85 -32.90
C ARG A 225 -20.34 -54.82 -32.04
N LEU A 226 -20.91 -54.35 -30.93
CA LEU A 226 -21.74 -55.14 -30.01
C LEU A 226 -23.23 -55.09 -30.35
N GLN A 227 -23.65 -54.30 -31.35
CA GLN A 227 -25.02 -54.39 -31.84
C GLN A 227 -25.24 -55.75 -32.53
N PRO A 228 -26.21 -56.55 -32.09
CA PRO A 228 -26.52 -57.80 -32.77
C PRO A 228 -27.00 -57.46 -34.18
N LYS A 229 -26.45 -58.16 -35.18
CA LYS A 229 -27.07 -58.24 -36.52
C LYS A 229 -28.47 -58.78 -36.31
N GLN A 230 -29.47 -57.90 -36.19
CA GLN A 230 -30.86 -58.30 -36.32
C GLN A 230 -31.02 -58.76 -37.76
N ALA A 231 -31.00 -60.08 -37.93
CA ALA A 231 -31.51 -60.76 -39.07
C ALA A 231 -32.98 -60.34 -39.22
N SER A 232 -33.25 -59.44 -40.15
CA SER A 232 -34.61 -59.19 -40.62
C SER A 232 -35.05 -60.43 -41.38
N SER A 233 -35.74 -61.31 -40.66
CA SER A 233 -36.54 -62.40 -41.21
C SER A 233 -37.51 -61.82 -42.23
N SER A 234 -37.28 -62.18 -43.48
CA SER A 234 -38.15 -61.92 -44.62
C SER A 234 -39.46 -62.71 -44.46
N SER A 235 -40.55 -62.00 -44.18
CA SER A 235 -41.90 -62.48 -44.46
C SER A 235 -42.50 -61.54 -45.52
N PRO A 236 -42.78 -62.00 -46.74
CA PRO A 236 -43.32 -61.13 -47.79
C PRO A 236 -44.86 -61.04 -47.66
N PRO A 237 -45.46 -59.85 -47.72
CA PRO A 237 -46.84 -59.69 -48.16
C PRO A 237 -46.91 -59.36 -49.66
N PRO A 238 -48.08 -59.56 -50.28
CA PRO A 238 -48.20 -60.01 -51.66
C PRO A 238 -48.11 -58.90 -52.71
N SER A 239 -47.68 -59.30 -53.89
CA SER A 239 -47.72 -58.55 -55.13
C SER A 239 -49.15 -58.20 -55.53
N PHE A 240 -49.49 -56.91 -55.50
CA PHE A 240 -50.57 -56.35 -56.31
C PHE A 240 -49.98 -55.59 -57.49
N SER A 241 -50.14 -56.17 -58.67
CA SER A 241 -49.87 -55.56 -59.97
C SER A 241 -51.06 -54.71 -60.38
N PHE A 242 -50.82 -53.45 -60.73
CA PHE A 242 -51.65 -52.71 -61.68
C PHE A 242 -50.72 -52.01 -62.67
N SER A 243 -50.84 -52.39 -63.93
CA SER A 243 -50.35 -51.65 -65.09
C SER A 243 -51.53 -50.93 -65.71
N THR A 244 -51.31 -49.64 -66.03
CA THR A 244 -52.16 -48.70 -66.80
C THR A 244 -53.55 -48.37 -66.28
#